data_AF-A0A161MEE3-F1
#
_entry.id   AF-A0A161MEE3-F1
#
_cell.length_a   1.000
_cell.length_b   1.000
_cell.length_c   1.000
_cell.angle_alpha   90.00
_cell.angle_beta   90.00
_cell.angle_gamma   90.00
#
_symmetry.space_group_name_H-M   'P 1'
#
loop_
_entity.id
_entity.type
_entity.pdbx_description
1 polymer ?
#
loop_
_entity_poly.entity_id
_entity_poly.type
_entity_poly.pdbx_seq_one_letter_code
_entity_poly.pdbx_strand_id
1 'polypeptide(L)'
;ISIINPNWDFGKMGIGGLDTEFNAIFRRAFASRVFPPEVVEQLGCKHVKGILLFGPPGTGKTLMARQIGTMLNAREPKIVNGPQILDKYVGESEAN
;
A
#
# COMPACT_ATOMS: atom_id res chain seq x y z
N ILE A 1 3.54 -19.21 -5.07
CA ILE A 1 3.39 -18.90 -3.62
C ILE A 1 2.56 -17.63 -3.53
N SER A 2 1.43 -17.63 -2.82
CA SER A 2 0.73 -16.36 -2.54
C SER A 2 1.57 -15.54 -1.56
N ILE A 3 1.82 -14.28 -1.87
CA ILE A 3 2.47 -13.33 -0.95
C ILE A 3 1.49 -12.94 0.18
N ILE A 4 0.20 -13.22 0.00
CA ILE A 4 -0.90 -12.70 0.80
C ILE A 4 -1.69 -13.86 1.41
N ASN A 5 -1.78 -13.89 2.73
CA ASN A 5 -2.70 -14.76 3.47
C ASN A 5 -4.12 -14.14 3.42
N PRO A 6 -5.16 -14.86 2.96
CA PRO A 6 -6.53 -14.33 2.94
C PRO A 6 -7.16 -14.21 4.34
N ASN A 7 -6.65 -14.95 5.33
CA ASN A 7 -7.21 -14.98 6.69
C ASN A 7 -6.59 -13.88 7.56
N TRP A 8 -6.95 -12.63 7.30
CA TRP A 8 -6.60 -11.49 8.14
C TRP A 8 -7.64 -11.20 9.22
N ASP A 9 -7.23 -10.42 10.21
CA ASP A 9 -8.07 -9.92 11.29
C ASP A 9 -7.72 -8.43 11.50
N PHE A 10 -8.57 -7.54 10.98
CA PHE A 10 -8.35 -6.10 11.03
C PHE A 10 -8.37 -5.55 12.47
N GLY A 11 -9.11 -6.19 13.37
CA GLY A 11 -9.12 -5.87 14.80
C GLY A 11 -7.76 -6.11 15.45
N LYS A 12 -7.08 -7.22 15.10
CA LYS A 12 -5.70 -7.49 15.55
C LYS A 12 -4.65 -6.54 14.96
N MET A 13 -4.94 -5.88 13.83
CA MET A 13 -4.03 -4.90 13.22
C MET A 13 -4.12 -3.50 13.86
N GLY A 14 -5.04 -3.28 14.81
CA GLY A 14 -5.17 -2.02 15.55
C GLY A 14 -5.64 -0.83 14.71
N ILE A 15 -6.28 -1.06 13.57
CA ILE A 15 -6.72 -0.01 12.61
C ILE A 15 -8.19 0.40 12.85
N GLY A 16 -8.59 0.48 14.12
CA GLY A 16 -10.00 0.64 14.52
C GLY A 16 -10.69 1.82 13.84
N GLY A 17 -11.76 1.52 13.08
CA GLY A 17 -12.58 2.53 12.43
C GLY A 17 -12.11 2.96 11.03
N LEU A 18 -11.09 2.31 10.46
CA LEU A 18 -10.70 2.46 9.05
C LEU A 18 -10.85 1.16 8.25
N ASP A 19 -11.63 0.21 8.79
CA ASP A 19 -11.83 -1.13 8.23
C ASP A 19 -12.44 -1.07 6.81
N THR A 20 -13.35 -0.13 6.56
CA THR A 20 -14.00 0.09 5.26
C THR A 20 -13.00 0.56 4.21
N GLU A 21 -12.18 1.55 4.55
CA GLU A 21 -11.14 2.14 3.72
C GLU A 21 -10.05 1.11 3.43
N PHE A 22 -9.62 0.35 4.45
CA PHE A 22 -8.62 -0.69 4.32
C PHE A 22 -9.12 -1.83 3.40
N ASN A 23 -10.35 -2.31 3.57
CA ASN A 23 -10.94 -3.30 2.69
C ASN A 23 -11.13 -2.78 1.25
N ALA A 24 -11.50 -1.51 1.08
CA ALA A 24 -11.61 -0.88 -0.23
C ALA A 24 -10.26 -0.77 -0.95
N ILE A 25 -9.17 -0.45 -0.22
CA ILE A 25 -7.80 -0.45 -0.73
C ILE A 25 -7.37 -1.89 -1.05
N PHE A 26 -7.60 -2.83 -0.14
CA PHE A 26 -7.19 -4.22 -0.32
C PHE A 26 -7.79 -4.83 -1.58
N ARG A 27 -9.12 -4.73 -1.72
CA ARG A 27 -9.85 -5.25 -2.89
C ARG A 27 -9.43 -4.58 -4.21
N ARG A 28 -9.06 -3.30 -4.20
CA ARG A 28 -8.66 -2.56 -5.43
C ARG A 28 -7.20 -2.78 -5.82
N ALA A 29 -6.28 -2.78 -4.87
CA ALA A 29 -4.84 -2.86 -5.16
C ALA A 29 -4.29 -4.29 -5.18
N PHE A 30 -4.84 -5.20 -4.37
CA PHE A 30 -4.23 -6.50 -4.10
C PHE A 30 -5.04 -7.71 -4.58
N ALA A 31 -6.30 -7.57 -5.03
CA ALA A 31 -7.06 -8.69 -5.58
C ALA A 31 -6.31 -9.41 -6.72
N SER A 32 -5.66 -8.66 -7.63
CA SER A 32 -4.80 -9.21 -8.69
C SER A 32 -3.51 -9.91 -8.20
N ARG A 33 -3.25 -9.92 -6.88
CA ARG A 33 -2.16 -10.66 -6.22
C ARG A 33 -2.66 -11.84 -5.37
N VAL A 34 -3.97 -11.97 -5.19
CA VAL A 34 -4.64 -13.02 -4.41
C VAL A 34 -5.26 -14.08 -5.32
N PHE A 35 -5.80 -13.68 -6.48
CA PHE A 35 -6.30 -14.62 -7.49
C PHE A 35 -5.15 -15.39 -8.19
N PRO A 36 -5.43 -16.60 -8.72
CA PRO A 36 -4.45 -17.36 -9.50
C PRO A 36 -3.91 -16.55 -10.70
N PRO A 37 -2.60 -16.61 -11.02
CA PRO A 37 -2.01 -15.83 -12.11
C PRO A 37 -2.71 -16.03 -13.45
N GLU A 38 -3.09 -17.27 -13.77
CA GLU A 38 -3.83 -17.66 -14.98
C GLU A 38 -5.13 -16.85 -15.17
N VAL A 39 -5.89 -16.65 -14.08
CA VAL A 39 -7.14 -15.88 -14.09
C VAL A 39 -6.85 -14.38 -14.26
N VAL A 40 -5.79 -13.88 -13.64
CA VAL A 40 -5.38 -12.46 -13.75
C VAL A 40 -4.89 -12.14 -15.17
N GLU A 41 -4.20 -13.08 -15.81
CA GLU A 41 -3.72 -13.00 -17.19
C GLU A 41 -4.88 -13.09 -18.20
N GLN A 42 -5.80 -14.05 -18.04
CA GLN A 42 -7.02 -14.16 -18.85
C GLN A 42 -7.90 -12.89 -18.78
N LEU A 43 -7.94 -12.22 -17.61
CA LEU A 43 -8.64 -10.95 -17.42
C LEU A 43 -7.82 -9.71 -17.85
N GLY A 44 -6.62 -9.88 -18.40
CA GLY A 44 -5.73 -8.78 -18.83
C GLY A 44 -5.34 -7.79 -17.72
N CYS A 45 -5.47 -8.21 -16.45
CA CYS A 45 -5.52 -7.31 -15.30
C CYS A 45 -4.13 -6.88 -14.82
N LYS A 46 -3.71 -5.67 -15.22
CA LYS A 46 -2.44 -5.06 -14.77
C LYS A 46 -2.47 -4.77 -13.26
N HIS A 47 -1.45 -5.26 -12.55
CA HIS A 47 -1.29 -4.96 -11.12
C HIS A 47 -1.13 -3.45 -10.86
N VAL A 48 -1.74 -2.97 -9.77
CA VAL A 48 -1.59 -1.59 -9.29
C VAL A 48 -0.12 -1.29 -8.97
N LYS A 49 0.34 -0.10 -9.36
CA LYS A 49 1.74 0.35 -9.24
C LYS A 49 2.02 1.18 -7.98
N GLY A 50 1.00 1.83 -7.42
CA GLY A 50 1.09 2.68 -6.24
C GLY A 50 -0.29 3.07 -5.71
N ILE A 51 -0.34 3.59 -4.48
CA ILE A 51 -1.56 3.99 -3.77
C ILE A 51 -1.29 5.38 -3.19
N LEU A 52 -2.19 6.34 -3.42
CA LEU A 52 -2.16 7.66 -2.80
C LEU A 52 -3.19 7.72 -1.68
N LEU A 53 -2.76 8.07 -0.46
CA LEU A 53 -3.65 8.31 0.68
C LEU A 53 -3.72 9.82 0.95
N PHE A 54 -4.93 10.39 0.88
CA PHE A 54 -5.20 11.82 1.06
C PHE A 54 -6.29 12.07 2.11
N GLY A 55 -6.31 13.26 2.70
CA GLY A 55 -7.29 13.72 3.69
C GLY A 55 -6.67 14.56 4.81
N PRO A 56 -7.48 15.17 5.71
CA PRO A 56 -7.03 16.04 6.80
C PRO A 56 -5.94 15.45 7.71
N PRO A 57 -5.15 16.26 8.46
CA PRO A 57 -4.24 15.73 9.49
C PRO A 57 -5.00 14.87 10.52
N GLY A 58 -4.30 13.90 11.12
CA GLY A 58 -4.88 12.98 12.11
C GLY A 58 -5.64 11.77 11.56
N THR A 59 -6.07 11.74 10.28
CA THR A 59 -6.94 10.68 9.71
C THR A 59 -6.24 9.32 9.44
N GLY A 60 -5.29 8.88 10.26
CA GLY A 60 -4.72 7.52 10.24
C GLY A 60 -3.90 7.11 9.01
N LYS A 61 -3.78 7.94 7.96
CA LYS A 61 -3.08 7.61 6.69
C LYS A 61 -1.70 6.97 6.88
N THR A 62 -0.86 7.51 7.75
CA THR A 62 0.49 6.98 8.03
C THR A 62 0.46 5.65 8.78
N LEU A 63 -0.53 5.44 9.65
CA LEU A 63 -0.77 4.15 10.32
C LEU A 63 -1.19 3.10 9.28
N MET A 64 -2.15 3.43 8.42
CA MET A 64 -2.60 2.57 7.32
C MET A 64 -1.45 2.19 6.37
N ALA A 65 -0.60 3.15 5.97
CA ALA A 65 0.56 2.88 5.12
C ALA A 65 1.57 1.92 5.77
N ARG A 66 1.85 2.09 7.07
CA ARG A 66 2.71 1.16 7.84
C ARG A 66 2.10 -0.24 7.91
N GLN A 67 0.82 -0.33 8.29
CA GLN A 67 0.11 -1.60 8.45
C GLN A 67 0.00 -2.40 7.13
N ILE A 68 -0.21 -1.72 5.99
CA ILE A 68 -0.14 -2.36 4.67
C ILE A 68 1.27 -2.92 4.41
N GLY A 69 2.34 -2.17 4.75
CA GLY A 69 3.73 -2.64 4.63
C GLY A 69 4.00 -3.90 5.46
N THR A 70 3.63 -3.88 6.73
CA THR A 70 3.75 -5.03 7.65
C THR A 70 2.98 -6.25 7.15
N MET A 71 1.72 -6.07 6.71
CA MET A 71 0.84 -7.17 6.30
C MET A 71 1.27 -7.85 4.99
N LEU A 72 1.99 -7.14 4.12
CA LEU A 72 2.59 -7.69 2.89
C LEU A 72 3.91 -8.44 3.15
N ASN A 73 4.37 -8.50 4.41
CA ASN A 73 5.72 -8.94 4.79
C ASN A 73 6.82 -8.23 3.96
N ALA A 74 6.59 -6.95 3.64
CA ALA A 74 7.51 -6.13 2.88
C ALA A 74 8.63 -5.59 3.79
N ARG A 75 9.71 -5.09 3.18
CA ARG A 75 10.62 -4.17 3.88
C ARG A 75 9.82 -2.95 4.35
N GLU A 76 10.19 -2.37 5.49
CA GLU A 76 9.52 -1.15 5.97
C GLU A 76 9.48 -0.08 4.87
N PRO A 77 8.35 0.65 4.73
CA PRO A 77 8.22 1.64 3.67
C PRO A 77 9.25 2.76 3.88
N LYS A 78 10.10 3.02 2.87
CA LYS A 78 11.02 4.17 2.85
C LYS A 78 10.20 5.46 3.01
N ILE A 79 10.17 6.01 4.22
CA ILE A 79 9.43 7.25 4.51
C ILE A 79 10.23 8.41 3.92
N VAL A 80 9.83 8.85 2.74
CA VAL A 80 10.38 10.05 2.10
C VAL A 80 9.38 11.19 2.27
N ASN A 81 9.79 12.25 2.97
CA ASN A 81 8.98 13.46 3.05
C ASN A 81 9.25 14.32 1.80
N GLY A 82 8.22 14.93 1.19
CA GLY A 82 8.37 15.72 -0.04
C GLY A 82 9.52 16.75 -0.02
N PRO A 83 9.72 17.54 1.07
CA PRO A 83 10.84 18.47 1.18
C PRO A 83 12.24 17.83 1.22
N GLN A 84 12.37 16.51 1.37
CA GLN A 84 13.65 15.79 1.31
C GLN A 84 14.00 15.32 -0.11
N ILE A 85 13.08 15.43 -1.08
CA ILE A 85 13.31 15.12 -2.50
C ILE A 85 13.81 16.37 -3.25
N LEU A 86 13.38 17.54 -2.78
CA LEU A 86 13.72 18.86 -3.35
C LEU A 86 15.07 19.34 -2.81
N ASP A 87 16.17 18.81 -3.34
CA ASP A 87 17.48 19.37 -3.08
C ASP A 87 17.67 20.71 -3.84
N LYS A 88 18.57 21.55 -3.35
CA LYS A 88 18.85 22.89 -3.89
C LYS A 88 19.69 22.83 -5.17
N TYR A 89 20.29 21.68 -5.48
CA TYR A 89 21.20 21.48 -6.60
C TYR A 89 20.51 20.74 -7.76
N VAL A 90 20.46 21.39 -8.92
CA VAL A 90 19.79 20.86 -10.12
C VAL A 90 20.52 19.61 -10.64
N GLY A 91 19.87 18.45 -10.51
CA GLY A 91 20.36 17.15 -11.00
C GLY A 91 20.30 16.03 -9.96
N GLU A 92 20.49 16.34 -8.67
CA GLU A 92 20.57 15.32 -7.60
C GLU A 92 19.19 14.69 -7.27
N SER A 93 18.10 15.44 -7.46
CA SER A 93 16.73 14.99 -7.15
C SER A 93 16.23 13.79 -7.98
N GLU A 94 16.83 13.50 -9.15
CA GLU A 94 16.40 12.38 -10.00
C GLU A 94 17.10 11.05 -9.65
N ALA A 95 18.08 11.07 -8.73
CA ALA A 95 18.91 9.91 -8.37
C ALA A 95 18.57 9.26 -7.01
N ASN A 96 17.53 9.74 -6.31
CA ASN A 96 17.29 9.48 -4.87
C ASN A 96 16.13 8.53 -4.51
#